data_AF-A0AAR5PYL5-F1
#
_entry.id   AF-A0AAR5PYL5-F1
#
_cell.length_a   1.000
_cell.length_b   1.000
_cell.length_c   1.000
_cell.angle_alpha   90.00
_cell.angle_beta   90.00
_cell.angle_gamma   90.00
#
_symmetry.space_group_name_H-M   'P 1'
#
loop_
_entity.id
_entity.type
_entity.pdbx_description
1 polymer ?
#
loop_
_entity_poly.entity_id
_entity_poly.type
_entity_poly.pdbx_seq_one_letter_code
_entity_poly.pdbx_strand_id
1 'polypeptide(L)'
;MCMARIWSPLSRGLWKANNLQVRPSAPTLSLSYSDISVAFTVSVRSLFSSRRLHSPQPPSTRYFSINKSGISSVQMACSNPKQVCIIGSGNWGSAIARIVGSNALRSKNFDERVTMYVYEEMFNGKKLTEIINETHENVKYLPGRKLPPNVVAVPDVVEAAKDADVLIFVVPHQFIRTLCATLLGKIKSTAIALSLIKGFDRAEGGGIDLISHIITRHLKIPCSVLMGANLANEVADEMFCETTIGCKDATAGPLLREIIQTNYFRVVVVDDEDTVEVCGALKNIVACGAGFVDGLGLGDNTKAAVIRLGLMEMVKFVDVFYPGGKLATFFESCGVADLITTCYGGRNRKVSEAFVRTGKSIKELEDEMLNGQKLQGPYTAEEVSYMLKIKGMEEQFPLFTAIHKICTGQLTPKDFIDCIRNHPEHMGSRVDYSNLEALDIECQNSKL
;
A
#
# COMPACT_ATOMS: atom_id res chain seq x y z
N MET A 1 -16.83 -7.95 51.98
CA MET A 1 -15.73 -7.58 52.90
C MET A 1 -14.44 -8.01 52.21
N CYS A 2 -13.47 -7.17 51.81
CA CYS A 2 -13.03 -5.86 52.28
C CYS A 2 -12.79 -4.85 51.13
N MET A 3 -13.15 -3.61 51.43
CA MET A 3 -12.63 -2.31 50.92
C MET A 3 -11.08 -2.27 50.92
N ALA A 4 -10.32 -1.38 50.28
CA ALA A 4 -10.48 -0.25 49.38
C ALA A 4 -9.04 0.27 49.10
N ARG A 5 -8.80 0.99 48.00
CA ARG A 5 -8.39 2.42 48.01
C ARG A 5 -7.81 2.88 46.67
N ILE A 6 -8.40 3.99 46.24
CA ILE A 6 -8.02 4.94 45.19
C ILE A 6 -6.68 5.60 45.55
N TRP A 7 -5.87 6.00 44.56
CA TRP A 7 -5.17 7.30 44.52
C TRP A 7 -4.71 7.63 43.08
N SER A 8 -5.04 8.85 42.63
CA SER A 8 -4.42 9.54 41.50
C SER A 8 -3.10 10.20 41.96
N PRO A 9 -2.27 10.74 41.04
CA PRO A 9 -2.29 12.21 40.92
C PRO A 9 -1.99 12.77 39.52
N LEU A 10 -2.59 13.94 39.27
CA LEU A 10 -2.18 14.95 38.30
C LEU A 10 -1.48 16.07 39.08
N SER A 11 -0.26 16.47 38.70
CA SER A 11 0.12 17.89 38.59
C SER A 11 1.56 18.10 38.10
N ARG A 12 1.71 19.27 37.46
CA ARG A 12 2.79 19.83 36.64
C ARG A 12 4.08 20.11 37.42
N GLY A 13 5.21 20.14 36.72
CA GLY A 13 6.44 20.81 37.21
C GLY A 13 7.53 20.92 36.15
N LEU A 14 7.83 22.16 35.75
CA LEU A 14 8.93 22.56 34.87
C LEU A 14 10.30 22.12 35.41
N TRP A 15 11.22 21.73 34.52
CA TRP A 15 12.67 21.79 34.82
C TRP A 15 13.46 22.41 33.67
N LYS A 16 14.14 23.51 34.03
CA LYS A 16 15.17 24.20 33.25
C LYS A 16 16.45 23.36 33.22
N ALA A 17 17.13 23.38 32.08
CA ALA A 17 18.51 22.95 31.94
C ALA A 17 19.48 24.01 32.49
N ASN A 18 20.53 23.58 33.21
CA ASN A 18 21.87 24.13 33.07
C ASN A 18 22.94 23.28 33.81
N ASN A 19 23.94 22.90 33.03
CA ASN A 19 25.36 22.58 33.28
C ASN A 19 25.92 22.58 34.71
N LEU A 20 26.70 21.53 35.03
CA LEU A 20 28.12 21.61 35.43
C LEU A 20 28.83 20.22 35.52
N GLN A 21 29.94 20.11 34.79
CA GLN A 21 31.27 19.46 34.99
C GLN A 21 31.50 18.43 36.13
N VAL A 22 32.50 17.51 36.16
CA VAL A 22 33.41 16.75 35.25
C VAL A 22 34.25 15.82 36.20
N ARG A 23 34.31 14.49 35.90
CA ARG A 23 35.37 13.44 36.18
C ARG A 23 35.75 13.02 37.64
N PRO A 24 36.48 11.88 37.84
CA PRO A 24 36.48 10.55 37.16
C PRO A 24 36.62 9.33 38.14
N SER A 25 36.66 8.13 37.54
CA SER A 25 37.37 6.87 37.95
C SER A 25 36.52 5.61 38.23
N ALA A 26 36.92 4.53 37.54
CA ALA A 26 36.31 3.20 37.48
C ALA A 26 36.75 2.30 38.66
N PRO A 27 36.21 1.06 38.77
CA PRO A 27 36.84 -0.05 38.03
C PRO A 27 35.88 -1.02 37.34
N THR A 28 36.44 -1.70 36.36
CA THR A 28 35.93 -2.80 35.53
C THR A 28 35.62 -4.07 36.31
N LEU A 29 34.55 -4.78 35.92
CA LEU A 29 34.40 -6.22 36.10
C LEU A 29 33.56 -6.82 34.95
N SER A 30 34.24 -7.67 34.20
CA SER A 30 33.75 -8.56 33.13
C SER A 30 32.88 -9.67 33.68
N LEU A 31 31.82 -10.08 32.98
CA LEU A 31 31.32 -11.47 32.98
C LEU A 31 30.55 -11.76 31.69
N SER A 32 30.84 -12.94 31.14
CA SER A 32 30.50 -13.48 29.83
C SER A 32 29.03 -13.89 29.66
N TYR A 33 28.49 -13.70 28.46
CA TYR A 33 27.25 -14.33 27.99
C TYR A 33 27.48 -15.80 27.69
N SER A 34 26.66 -16.68 28.27
CA SER A 34 26.54 -18.09 27.88
C SER A 34 25.21 -18.34 27.19
N ASP A 35 25.32 -19.10 26.11
CA ASP A 35 24.31 -19.48 25.13
C ASP A 35 23.04 -20.14 25.70
N ILE A 36 21.89 -19.80 25.12
CA ILE A 36 20.70 -20.65 25.13
C ILE A 36 20.28 -20.87 23.67
N SER A 37 20.72 -21.99 23.11
CA SER A 37 20.19 -22.55 21.86
C SER A 37 19.12 -23.57 22.20
N VAL A 38 17.88 -23.34 21.78
CA VAL A 38 16.78 -24.32 21.86
C VAL A 38 16.73 -25.06 20.53
N ALA A 39 17.18 -26.31 20.52
CA ALA A 39 17.09 -27.20 19.36
C ALA A 39 15.79 -28.03 19.42
N PHE A 40 14.95 -27.91 18.41
CA PHE A 40 13.88 -28.88 18.12
C PHE A 40 14.46 -29.98 17.23
N THR A 41 14.46 -31.23 17.70
CA THR A 41 14.81 -32.41 16.90
C THR A 41 13.54 -33.15 16.52
N VAL A 42 13.23 -33.22 15.22
CA VAL A 42 12.22 -34.13 14.67
C VAL A 42 12.93 -35.41 14.23
N SER A 43 12.54 -36.54 14.81
CA SER A 43 13.06 -37.88 14.46
C SER A 43 12.21 -38.48 13.34
N VAL A 44 12.83 -38.77 12.19
CA VAL A 44 12.24 -39.63 11.14
C VAL A 44 13.05 -40.92 11.08
N ARG A 45 12.45 -42.02 11.53
CA ARG A 45 12.98 -43.39 11.36
C ARG A 45 12.73 -43.85 9.92
N SER A 46 13.77 -44.17 9.16
CA SER A 46 13.65 -44.98 7.94
C SER A 46 14.09 -46.42 8.20
N LEU A 47 13.16 -47.36 7.98
CA LEU A 47 13.44 -48.76 7.72
C LEU A 47 14.05 -48.87 6.31
N PHE A 48 15.17 -49.56 6.11
CA PHE A 48 15.31 -50.58 5.06
C PHE A 48 16.61 -51.39 5.24
N SER A 49 16.43 -52.69 5.07
CA SER A 49 17.36 -53.80 5.30
C SER A 49 18.48 -53.89 4.25
N SER A 50 19.58 -54.46 4.70
CA SER A 50 20.83 -54.79 4.00
C SER A 50 20.66 -55.63 2.73
N ARG A 51 21.53 -55.38 1.74
CA ARG A 51 22.22 -56.41 0.92
C ARG A 51 23.50 -55.82 0.33
N ARG A 52 24.65 -56.46 0.60
CA ARG A 52 25.92 -56.24 -0.11
C ARG A 52 25.89 -57.05 -1.40
N LEU A 53 26.52 -56.55 -2.47
CA LEU A 53 27.62 -57.24 -3.17
C LEU A 53 28.15 -56.43 -4.38
N HIS A 54 29.48 -56.38 -4.43
CA HIS A 54 30.41 -56.27 -5.57
C HIS A 54 30.48 -55.01 -6.45
N SER A 55 31.71 -54.48 -6.47
CA SER A 55 32.26 -53.44 -7.36
C SER A 55 32.66 -54.00 -8.73
N PRO A 56 32.44 -53.22 -9.81
CA PRO A 56 33.38 -53.18 -10.92
C PRO A 56 33.78 -51.75 -11.35
N GLN A 57 34.96 -51.69 -11.98
CA GLN A 57 35.77 -50.56 -12.46
C GLN A 57 35.05 -49.55 -13.40
N PRO A 58 35.56 -48.31 -13.55
CA PRO A 58 34.95 -47.29 -14.42
C PRO A 58 35.34 -47.48 -15.89
N PRO A 59 34.41 -47.29 -16.86
CA PRO A 59 34.76 -47.32 -18.27
C PRO A 59 35.23 -45.96 -18.79
N SER A 60 36.13 -46.07 -19.76
CA SER A 60 36.89 -45.07 -20.51
C SER A 60 36.10 -43.92 -21.14
N THR A 61 36.68 -42.73 -21.05
CA THR A 61 36.35 -41.49 -21.76
C THR A 61 36.38 -41.68 -23.29
N ARG A 62 35.25 -41.41 -23.98
CA ARG A 62 35.25 -41.16 -25.43
C ARG A 62 35.08 -39.66 -25.68
N TYR A 63 36.08 -39.06 -26.33
CA TYR A 63 35.98 -37.73 -26.91
C TYR A 63 35.03 -37.77 -28.12
N PHE A 64 33.94 -37.03 -28.06
CA PHE A 64 33.18 -36.64 -29.25
C PHE A 64 33.53 -35.19 -29.60
N SER A 65 34.13 -35.03 -30.78
CA SER A 65 34.33 -33.73 -31.44
C SER A 65 32.98 -33.20 -31.91
N ILE A 66 32.59 -32.01 -31.45
CA ILE A 66 31.44 -31.27 -32.00
C ILE A 66 31.98 -30.15 -32.88
N ASN A 67 31.57 -30.19 -34.15
CA ASN A 67 31.88 -29.22 -35.20
C ASN A 67 31.45 -27.80 -34.81
N LYS A 68 32.37 -26.85 -34.95
CA LYS A 68 32.08 -25.40 -34.97
C LYS A 68 31.46 -25.03 -36.31
N SER A 69 30.14 -24.96 -36.38
CA SER A 69 29.45 -24.21 -37.44
C SER A 69 28.05 -23.82 -36.97
N GLY A 70 27.83 -22.52 -36.75
CA GLY A 70 26.49 -21.94 -36.57
C GLY A 70 26.09 -21.59 -35.15
N ILE A 71 26.90 -20.80 -34.42
CA ILE A 71 26.35 -19.94 -33.36
C ILE A 71 26.15 -18.57 -34.00
N SER A 72 25.00 -18.37 -34.62
CA SER A 72 24.48 -17.03 -34.83
C SER A 72 24.24 -16.45 -33.45
N SER A 73 25.09 -15.50 -33.05
CA SER A 73 24.86 -14.67 -31.87
C SER A 73 23.45 -14.11 -31.98
N VAL A 74 22.52 -14.60 -31.15
CA VAL A 74 21.30 -13.86 -30.85
C VAL A 74 21.79 -12.61 -30.15
N GLN A 75 21.97 -11.56 -30.94
CA GLN A 75 22.16 -10.20 -30.46
C GLN A 75 20.94 -9.95 -29.59
N MET A 76 21.12 -10.00 -28.26
CA MET A 76 20.09 -9.52 -27.34
C MET A 76 19.80 -8.10 -27.80
N ALA A 77 18.63 -7.88 -28.38
CA ALA A 77 18.21 -6.57 -28.80
C ALA A 77 18.32 -5.69 -27.55
N CYS A 78 19.30 -4.78 -27.56
CA CYS A 78 19.46 -3.80 -26.51
C CYS A 78 18.26 -2.87 -26.66
N SER A 79 17.14 -3.19 -26.01
CA SER A 79 15.98 -2.32 -25.99
C SER A 79 16.44 -0.99 -25.39
N ASN A 80 16.10 0.12 -26.05
CA ASN A 80 16.41 1.45 -25.52
C ASN A 80 15.93 1.54 -24.05
N PRO A 81 16.71 2.19 -23.17
CA PRO A 81 16.32 2.39 -21.77
C PRO A 81 14.93 3.03 -21.68
N LYS A 82 14.10 2.52 -20.77
CA LYS A 82 12.70 2.94 -20.60
C LYS A 82 12.63 4.30 -19.93
N GLN A 83 11.87 5.22 -20.50
CA GLN A 83 11.66 6.56 -19.95
C GLN A 83 10.51 6.54 -18.94
N VAL A 84 10.72 7.19 -17.79
CA VAL A 84 9.76 7.21 -16.68
C VAL A 84 9.23 8.63 -16.46
N CYS A 85 7.90 8.77 -16.40
CA CYS A 85 7.25 10.00 -15.99
C CYS A 85 6.38 9.77 -14.76
N ILE A 86 6.56 10.62 -13.75
CA ILE A 86 5.76 10.67 -12.54
C ILE A 86 4.71 11.76 -12.72
N ILE A 87 3.45 11.37 -12.84
CA ILE A 87 2.31 12.27 -12.94
C ILE A 87 1.83 12.58 -11.52
N GLY A 88 2.37 13.65 -10.94
CA GLY A 88 2.00 14.16 -9.62
C GLY A 88 3.21 14.50 -8.75
N SER A 89 3.13 15.66 -8.09
CA SER A 89 4.24 16.25 -7.32
C SER A 89 3.86 16.57 -5.87
N GLY A 90 2.85 15.89 -5.32
CA GLY A 90 2.47 16.02 -3.92
C GLY A 90 3.52 15.41 -2.98
N ASN A 91 3.16 15.28 -1.70
CA ASN A 91 4.06 14.70 -0.69
C ASN A 91 4.47 13.26 -1.07
N TRP A 92 3.49 12.41 -1.44
CA TRP A 92 3.77 11.04 -1.90
C TRP A 92 4.47 10.97 -3.26
N GLY A 93 4.06 11.80 -4.23
CA GLY A 93 4.70 11.87 -5.54
C GLY A 93 6.18 12.26 -5.46
N SER A 94 6.52 13.20 -4.58
CA SER A 94 7.91 13.61 -4.34
C SER A 94 8.73 12.52 -3.62
N ALA A 95 8.13 11.79 -2.67
CA ALA A 95 8.80 10.68 -1.99
C ALA A 95 9.11 9.54 -2.98
N ILE A 96 8.17 9.22 -3.86
CA ILE A 96 8.35 8.21 -4.92
C ILE A 96 9.34 8.69 -5.98
N ALA A 97 9.36 9.99 -6.30
CA ALA A 97 10.36 10.55 -7.20
C ALA A 97 11.79 10.35 -6.71
N ARG A 98 12.00 10.32 -5.38
CA ARG A 98 13.31 9.96 -4.81
C ARG A 98 13.68 8.52 -5.13
N ILE A 99 12.79 7.58 -4.87
CA ILE A 99 13.00 6.16 -5.16
C ILE A 99 13.26 5.93 -6.65
N VAL A 100 12.34 6.41 -7.50
CA VAL A 100 12.38 6.24 -8.95
C VAL A 100 13.62 6.90 -9.55
N GLY A 101 13.93 8.13 -9.15
CA GLY A 101 15.13 8.83 -9.60
C GLY A 101 16.42 8.09 -9.23
N SER A 102 16.53 7.60 -7.98
CA SER A 102 17.69 6.82 -7.53
C SER A 102 17.79 5.46 -8.21
N ASN A 103 16.68 4.81 -8.53
CA ASN A 103 16.68 3.53 -9.23
C ASN A 103 17.01 3.68 -10.72
N ALA A 104 16.50 4.73 -11.38
CA ALA A 104 16.81 5.05 -12.77
C ALA A 104 18.32 5.26 -12.99
N LEU A 105 19.02 5.95 -12.07
CA LEU A 105 20.48 6.11 -12.14
C LEU A 105 21.28 4.81 -11.99
N ARG A 106 20.70 3.79 -11.35
CA ARG A 106 21.39 2.53 -11.02
C ARG A 106 21.10 1.41 -12.00
N SER A 107 19.97 1.47 -12.70
CA SER A 107 19.53 0.44 -13.62
C SER A 107 19.85 0.83 -15.06
N LYS A 108 20.32 -0.14 -15.85
CA LYS A 108 20.53 0.02 -17.29
C LYS A 108 19.23 -0.12 -18.11
N ASN A 109 18.15 -0.58 -17.48
CA ASN A 109 16.86 -0.78 -18.13
C ASN A 109 16.06 0.52 -18.25
N PHE A 110 16.46 1.59 -17.54
CA PHE A 110 15.76 2.87 -17.49
C PHE A 110 16.65 4.01 -17.95
N ASP A 111 16.04 4.99 -18.61
CA ASP A 111 16.71 6.26 -18.89
C ASP A 111 17.00 6.97 -17.57
N GLU A 112 18.19 7.57 -17.45
CA GLU A 112 18.56 8.29 -16.24
C GLU A 112 17.60 9.44 -15.96
N ARG A 113 17.09 10.12 -16.99
CA ARG A 113 16.18 11.26 -16.85
C ARG A 113 14.77 10.79 -16.50
N VAL A 114 14.31 11.20 -15.31
CA VAL A 114 12.92 10.99 -14.85
C VAL A 114 12.18 12.31 -14.90
N THR A 115 11.05 12.37 -15.61
CA THR A 115 10.18 13.55 -15.57
C THR A 115 9.20 13.46 -14.39
N MET A 116 8.89 14.60 -13.79
CA MET A 116 7.85 14.72 -12.77
C MET A 116 6.94 15.88 -13.16
N TYR A 117 5.67 15.58 -13.45
CA TYR A 117 4.65 16.61 -13.66
C TYR A 117 4.37 17.33 -12.35
N VAL A 118 4.58 18.65 -12.36
CA VAL A 118 4.30 19.55 -11.24
C VAL A 118 3.25 20.54 -11.70
N TYR A 119 2.07 20.54 -11.08
CA TYR A 119 1.10 21.61 -11.32
C TYR A 119 1.74 22.94 -10.92
N GLU A 120 1.77 23.90 -11.84
CA GLU A 120 2.56 25.11 -11.64
C GLU A 120 1.95 26.00 -10.55
N GLU A 121 2.78 26.38 -9.59
CA GLU A 121 2.40 27.24 -8.47
C GLU A 121 3.51 28.26 -8.21
N MET A 122 3.14 29.45 -7.74
CA MET A 122 4.10 30.44 -7.27
C MET A 122 4.43 30.18 -5.80
N PHE A 123 5.70 29.99 -5.48
CA PHE A 123 6.20 29.85 -4.12
C PHE A 123 7.29 30.89 -3.87
N ASN A 124 7.08 31.78 -2.91
CA ASN A 124 7.98 32.91 -2.61
C ASN A 124 8.40 33.72 -3.86
N GLY A 125 7.45 33.97 -4.78
CA GLY A 125 7.69 34.78 -5.97
C GLY A 125 8.36 34.07 -7.14
N LYS A 126 8.63 32.76 -7.04
CA LYS A 126 9.22 31.94 -8.10
C LYS A 126 8.33 30.75 -8.44
N LYS A 127 8.42 30.26 -9.69
CA LYS A 127 7.72 29.04 -10.11
C LYS A 127 8.24 27.84 -9.33
N LEU A 128 7.34 27.00 -8.82
CA LEU A 128 7.70 25.82 -8.04
C LEU A 128 8.57 24.86 -8.86
N THR A 129 8.30 24.72 -10.16
CA THR A 129 9.12 23.91 -11.07
C THR A 129 10.57 24.39 -11.14
N GLU A 130 10.80 25.70 -11.25
CA GLU A 130 12.14 26.30 -11.26
C GLU A 130 12.87 26.06 -9.92
N ILE A 131 12.18 26.22 -8.79
CA ILE A 131 12.75 25.93 -7.47
C ILE A 131 13.16 24.46 -7.38
N ILE A 132 12.30 23.54 -7.79
CA ILE A 132 12.60 22.10 -7.75
C ILE A 132 13.80 21.78 -8.64
N ASN A 133 13.85 22.30 -9.86
CA ASN A 133 14.95 22.01 -10.79
C ASN A 133 16.29 22.60 -10.36
N GLU A 134 16.31 23.72 -9.65
CA GLU A 134 17.55 24.34 -9.15
C GLU A 134 18.03 23.77 -7.82
N THR A 135 17.09 23.51 -6.90
CA THR A 135 17.41 23.13 -5.53
C THR A 135 17.29 21.63 -5.28
N HIS A 136 16.73 20.89 -6.25
CA HIS A 136 16.34 19.50 -6.15
C HIS A 136 15.51 19.22 -4.90
N GLU A 137 14.55 20.09 -4.61
CA GLU A 137 13.71 19.97 -3.42
C GLU A 137 12.30 20.49 -3.70
N ASN A 138 11.30 19.70 -3.34
CA ASN A 138 9.92 20.17 -3.33
C ASN A 138 9.63 20.87 -1.99
N VAL A 139 10.04 22.13 -1.91
CA VAL A 139 9.97 22.95 -0.69
C VAL A 139 8.56 23.09 -0.10
N LYS A 140 7.52 22.89 -0.92
CA LYS A 140 6.12 22.99 -0.49
C LYS A 140 5.59 21.65 0.02
N TYR A 141 5.82 20.56 -0.70
CA TYR A 141 5.14 19.28 -0.43
C TYR A 141 6.02 18.23 0.25
N LEU A 142 7.35 18.36 0.17
CA LEU A 142 8.31 17.46 0.83
C LEU A 142 9.54 18.24 1.31
N PRO A 143 9.36 19.20 2.25
CA PRO A 143 10.45 20.06 2.71
C PRO A 143 11.56 19.26 3.41
N GLY A 144 12.80 19.72 3.24
CA GLY A 144 14.01 19.18 3.88
C GLY A 144 14.58 17.91 3.23
N ARG A 145 14.02 17.46 2.10
CA ARG A 145 14.35 16.18 1.48
C ARG A 145 14.70 16.37 0.00
N LYS A 146 15.95 16.08 -0.35
CA LYS A 146 16.46 16.25 -1.72
C LYS A 146 15.94 15.15 -2.65
N LEU A 147 15.49 15.58 -3.83
CA LEU A 147 15.27 14.74 -4.99
C LEU A 147 16.62 14.43 -5.66
N PRO A 148 16.78 13.26 -6.29
CA PRO A 148 17.91 13.00 -7.18
C PRO A 148 17.98 14.04 -8.32
N PRO A 149 19.19 14.45 -8.74
CA PRO A 149 19.36 15.55 -9.71
C PRO A 149 18.83 15.24 -11.11
N ASN A 150 18.62 13.96 -11.41
CA ASN A 150 18.04 13.46 -12.66
C ASN A 150 16.51 13.51 -12.69
N VAL A 151 15.85 13.89 -11.60
CA VAL A 151 14.41 14.17 -11.55
C VAL A 151 14.14 15.59 -12.01
N VAL A 152 13.43 15.73 -13.12
CA VAL A 152 13.14 17.03 -13.76
C VAL A 152 11.67 17.39 -13.58
N ALA A 153 11.40 18.49 -12.89
CA ALA A 153 10.07 19.07 -12.75
C ALA A 153 9.62 19.72 -14.06
N VAL A 154 8.44 19.36 -14.54
CA VAL A 154 7.85 19.85 -15.79
C VAL A 154 6.42 20.36 -15.53
N PRO A 155 6.07 21.60 -15.92
CA PRO A 155 4.76 22.18 -15.62
C PRO A 155 3.64 21.74 -16.57
N ASP A 156 3.99 21.23 -17.75
CA ASP A 156 3.03 20.71 -18.73
C ASP A 156 3.01 19.18 -18.67
N VAL A 157 1.83 18.61 -18.43
CA VAL A 157 1.68 17.16 -18.25
C VAL A 157 1.90 16.38 -19.54
N VAL A 158 1.59 16.96 -20.70
CA VAL A 158 1.80 16.31 -21.99
C VAL A 158 3.30 16.26 -22.30
N GLU A 159 4.00 17.37 -22.14
CA GLU A 159 5.45 17.44 -22.32
C GLU A 159 6.21 16.52 -21.35
N ALA A 160 5.72 16.38 -20.11
CA ALA A 160 6.28 15.44 -19.15
C ALA A 160 6.12 13.97 -19.58
N ALA A 161 4.98 13.63 -20.18
CA ALA A 161 4.53 12.24 -20.39
C ALA A 161 4.70 11.70 -21.82
N LYS A 162 4.82 12.57 -22.84
CA LYS A 162 4.72 12.19 -24.26
C LYS A 162 5.69 11.07 -24.68
N ASP A 163 6.90 11.07 -24.11
CA ASP A 163 7.96 10.12 -24.42
C ASP A 163 8.07 9.00 -23.37
N ALA A 164 7.26 8.99 -22.31
CA ALA A 164 7.39 8.01 -21.25
C ALA A 164 6.91 6.61 -21.67
N ASP A 165 7.71 5.59 -21.35
CA ASP A 165 7.32 4.18 -21.46
C ASP A 165 6.61 3.70 -20.18
N VAL A 166 6.91 4.31 -19.04
CA VAL A 166 6.26 4.05 -17.74
C VAL A 166 5.67 5.35 -17.19
N LEU A 167 4.36 5.35 -16.96
CA LEU A 167 3.60 6.47 -16.39
C LEU A 167 3.18 6.13 -14.95
N ILE A 168 3.74 6.83 -13.96
CA ILE A 168 3.41 6.63 -12.55
C ILE A 168 2.40 7.69 -12.10
N PHE A 169 1.14 7.31 -11.90
CA PHE A 169 0.07 8.21 -11.48
C PHE A 169 0.03 8.33 -9.96
N VAL A 170 0.24 9.54 -9.44
CA VAL A 170 0.35 9.83 -8.00
C VAL A 170 -0.24 11.20 -7.65
N VAL A 171 -1.48 11.41 -8.08
CA VAL A 171 -2.28 12.61 -7.82
C VAL A 171 -3.46 12.30 -6.90
N PRO A 172 -4.07 13.31 -6.25
CA PRO A 172 -5.40 13.16 -5.68
C PRO A 172 -6.40 12.64 -6.73
N HIS A 173 -7.23 11.65 -6.36
CA HIS A 173 -8.08 10.92 -7.30
C HIS A 173 -8.99 11.83 -8.14
N GLN A 174 -9.44 12.97 -7.59
CA GLN A 174 -10.38 13.88 -8.26
C GLN A 174 -9.83 14.50 -9.56
N PHE A 175 -8.51 14.45 -9.76
CA PHE A 175 -7.88 15.00 -10.97
C PHE A 175 -7.70 13.95 -12.08
N ILE A 176 -7.97 12.66 -11.81
CA ILE A 176 -7.56 11.60 -12.74
C ILE A 176 -8.30 11.68 -14.08
N ARG A 177 -9.61 11.94 -14.08
CA ARG A 177 -10.41 12.02 -15.32
C ARG A 177 -9.94 13.15 -16.22
N THR A 178 -9.72 14.34 -15.65
CA THR A 178 -9.20 15.51 -16.38
C THR A 178 -7.81 15.23 -16.95
N LEU A 179 -6.91 14.65 -16.16
CA LEU A 179 -5.56 14.30 -16.62
C LEU A 179 -5.59 13.27 -17.74
N CYS A 180 -6.41 12.22 -17.62
CA CYS A 180 -6.57 11.22 -18.67
C CYS A 180 -7.12 11.84 -19.96
N ALA A 181 -8.09 12.74 -19.86
CA ALA A 181 -8.61 13.46 -21.02
C ALA A 181 -7.54 14.34 -21.69
N THR A 182 -6.68 15.01 -20.91
CA THR A 182 -5.58 15.82 -21.44
C THR A 182 -4.52 14.98 -22.17
N LEU A 183 -4.22 13.80 -21.65
CA LEU A 183 -3.17 12.88 -22.15
C LEU A 183 -3.64 11.98 -23.31
N LEU A 184 -4.95 11.82 -23.52
CA LEU A 184 -5.51 10.97 -24.57
C LEU A 184 -4.92 11.32 -25.95
N GLY A 185 -4.30 10.32 -26.59
CA GLY A 185 -3.69 10.45 -27.91
C GLY A 185 -2.37 11.21 -27.95
N LYS A 186 -1.77 11.54 -26.80
CA LYS A 186 -0.53 12.34 -26.69
C LYS A 186 0.58 11.63 -25.92
N ILE A 187 0.41 10.35 -25.60
CA ILE A 187 1.39 9.48 -24.96
C ILE A 187 1.73 8.32 -25.89
N LYS A 188 2.85 7.64 -25.66
CA LYS A 188 3.17 6.39 -26.36
C LYS A 188 2.02 5.38 -26.19
N SER A 189 1.54 4.82 -27.29
CA SER A 189 0.52 3.75 -27.26
C SER A 189 1.02 2.46 -26.61
N THR A 190 2.35 2.31 -26.49
CA THR A 190 3.03 1.19 -25.82
C THR A 190 3.38 1.47 -24.36
N ALA A 191 2.99 2.64 -23.82
CA ALA A 191 3.26 2.96 -22.42
C ALA A 191 2.49 2.01 -21.49
N ILE A 192 3.04 1.79 -20.29
CA ILE A 192 2.35 1.12 -19.20
C ILE A 192 2.14 2.11 -18.05
N ALA A 193 1.05 1.96 -17.31
CA ALA A 193 0.75 2.80 -16.16
C ALA A 193 0.93 2.05 -14.83
N LEU A 194 1.33 2.80 -13.80
CA LEU A 194 1.33 2.36 -12.41
C LEU A 194 0.59 3.41 -11.56
N SER A 195 -0.59 3.06 -11.03
CA SER A 195 -1.36 3.93 -10.14
C SER A 195 -0.96 3.73 -8.68
N LEU A 196 -0.60 4.83 -8.01
CA LEU A 196 -0.34 4.90 -6.57
C LEU A 196 -1.49 5.60 -5.83
N ILE A 197 -2.61 5.81 -6.52
CA ILE A 197 -3.74 6.60 -6.04
C ILE A 197 -4.61 5.72 -5.16
N LYS A 198 -4.56 5.94 -3.84
CA LYS A 198 -5.42 5.23 -2.88
C LYS A 198 -6.83 5.83 -2.87
N GLY A 199 -7.83 4.98 -3.04
CA GLY A 199 -9.25 5.36 -3.11
C GLY A 199 -9.84 4.98 -4.47
N PHE A 200 -11.02 5.51 -4.75
CA PHE A 200 -11.71 5.31 -6.00
C PHE A 200 -12.37 6.59 -6.47
N ASP A 201 -12.85 6.58 -7.70
CA ASP A 201 -13.77 7.60 -8.19
C ASP A 201 -15.21 7.07 -8.12
N ARG A 202 -16.17 7.98 -8.26
CA ARG A 202 -17.57 7.64 -8.39
C ARG A 202 -17.85 7.16 -9.81
N ALA A 203 -18.52 6.02 -9.94
CA ALA A 203 -18.97 5.49 -11.21
C ALA A 203 -20.14 6.32 -11.78
N GLU A 204 -20.26 6.36 -13.11
CA GLU A 204 -21.45 6.91 -13.76
C GLU A 204 -22.66 6.05 -13.39
N GLY A 205 -23.63 6.67 -12.71
CA GLY A 205 -24.78 5.95 -12.15
C GLY A 205 -24.64 5.55 -10.68
N GLY A 206 -23.49 5.80 -10.04
CA GLY A 206 -23.25 5.58 -8.61
C GLY A 206 -22.47 4.30 -8.30
N GLY A 207 -21.79 4.28 -7.15
CA GLY A 207 -20.87 3.22 -6.76
C GLY A 207 -19.42 3.54 -7.14
N ILE A 208 -18.58 2.51 -7.07
CA ILE A 208 -17.12 2.63 -7.17
C ILE A 208 -16.65 2.38 -8.60
N ASP A 209 -15.78 3.26 -9.11
CA ASP A 209 -14.98 3.05 -10.33
C ASP A 209 -13.49 3.07 -9.92
N LEU A 210 -12.78 1.97 -10.16
CA LEU A 210 -11.37 1.84 -9.80
C LEU A 210 -10.52 2.80 -10.63
N ILE A 211 -9.50 3.40 -10.00
CA ILE A 211 -8.65 4.40 -10.65
C ILE A 211 -7.85 3.75 -11.78
N SER A 212 -7.34 2.53 -11.56
CA SER A 212 -6.66 1.77 -12.62
C SER A 212 -7.58 1.48 -13.82
N HIS A 213 -8.86 1.20 -13.58
CA HIS A 213 -9.86 0.98 -14.64
C HIS A 213 -10.15 2.26 -15.40
N ILE A 214 -10.24 3.40 -14.70
CA ILE A 214 -10.40 4.71 -15.33
C ILE A 214 -9.20 5.01 -16.24
N ILE A 215 -7.97 4.85 -15.74
CA ILE A 215 -6.75 5.05 -16.52
C ILE A 215 -6.75 4.15 -17.76
N THR A 216 -6.99 2.85 -17.57
CA THR A 216 -7.02 1.87 -18.67
C THR A 216 -8.07 2.22 -19.72
N ARG A 217 -9.30 2.53 -19.29
CA ARG A 217 -10.43 2.84 -20.18
C ARG A 217 -10.19 4.12 -20.97
N HIS A 218 -9.64 5.15 -20.34
CA HIS A 218 -9.46 6.47 -20.97
C HIS A 218 -8.21 6.52 -21.84
N LEU A 219 -7.08 6.01 -21.35
CA LEU A 219 -5.79 6.12 -22.04
C LEU A 219 -5.47 4.93 -22.96
N LYS A 220 -6.24 3.83 -22.88
CA LYS A 220 -6.05 2.62 -23.69
C LYS A 220 -4.67 1.97 -23.50
N ILE A 221 -4.14 2.04 -22.28
CA ILE A 221 -2.89 1.41 -21.85
C ILE A 221 -3.14 0.53 -20.62
N PRO A 222 -2.38 -0.56 -20.40
CA PRO A 222 -2.52 -1.36 -19.19
C PRO A 222 -2.11 -0.54 -17.95
N CYS A 223 -2.83 -0.72 -16.85
CA CYS A 223 -2.55 -0.04 -15.59
C CYS A 223 -2.41 -1.04 -14.44
N SER A 224 -1.22 -1.09 -13.85
CA SER A 224 -0.95 -1.77 -12.59
C SER A 224 -1.16 -0.82 -11.41
N VAL A 225 -1.17 -1.35 -10.19
CA VAL A 225 -1.39 -0.57 -8.97
C VAL A 225 -0.30 -0.81 -7.93
N LEU A 226 -0.04 0.18 -7.07
CA LEU A 226 0.84 0.06 -5.92
C LEU A 226 0.10 0.53 -4.67
N MET A 227 -0.14 -0.39 -3.75
CA MET A 227 -0.80 -0.15 -2.46
C MET A 227 -0.01 -0.82 -1.33
N GLY A 228 -0.07 -0.29 -0.12
CA GLY A 228 0.71 -0.82 1.01
C GLY A 228 0.72 0.09 2.24
N ALA A 229 1.24 -0.39 3.36
CA ALA A 229 1.41 0.40 4.58
C ALA A 229 2.60 1.36 4.46
N ASN A 230 2.42 2.47 3.74
CA ASN A 230 3.50 3.39 3.39
C ASN A 230 3.14 4.86 3.67
N LEU A 231 3.72 5.42 4.74
CA LEU A 231 3.64 6.85 5.02
C LEU A 231 4.75 7.59 4.26
N ALA A 232 4.34 8.59 3.49
CA ALA A 232 5.22 9.28 2.56
C ALA A 232 6.46 9.92 3.20
N ASN A 233 6.33 10.51 4.40
CA ASN A 233 7.47 11.07 5.11
C ASN A 233 8.45 9.99 5.59
N GLU A 234 7.96 8.84 6.08
CA GLU A 234 8.81 7.73 6.53
C GLU A 234 9.56 7.10 5.36
N VAL A 235 8.89 6.91 4.23
CA VAL A 235 9.51 6.43 2.98
C VAL A 235 10.58 7.40 2.51
N ALA A 236 10.31 8.71 2.57
CA ALA A 236 11.31 9.69 2.21
C ALA A 236 12.45 9.78 3.25
N ASP A 237 12.21 9.41 4.50
CA ASP A 237 13.26 9.29 5.53
C ASP A 237 14.00 7.95 5.46
N GLU A 238 13.76 7.16 4.41
CA GLU A 238 14.39 5.86 4.17
C GLU A 238 14.14 4.86 5.30
N MET A 239 13.02 5.03 6.01
CA MET A 239 12.56 4.08 7.01
C MET A 239 11.99 2.84 6.32
N PHE A 240 12.29 1.67 6.90
CA PHE A 240 11.85 0.40 6.34
C PHE A 240 10.32 0.29 6.30
N CYS A 241 9.78 -0.04 5.13
CA CYS A 241 8.41 -0.48 4.94
C CYS A 241 8.27 -1.35 3.69
N GLU A 242 7.06 -1.87 3.49
CA GLU A 242 6.73 -2.82 2.44
C GLU A 242 5.53 -2.33 1.63
N THR A 243 5.47 -2.70 0.35
CA THR A 243 4.35 -2.40 -0.53
C THR A 243 4.05 -3.58 -1.45
N THR A 244 2.83 -3.60 -1.96
CA THR A 244 2.36 -4.57 -2.94
C THR A 244 2.12 -3.88 -4.27
N ILE A 245 2.63 -4.45 -5.36
CA ILE A 245 2.26 -4.10 -6.73
C ILE A 245 1.29 -5.16 -7.24
N GLY A 246 0.10 -4.75 -7.63
CA GLY A 246 -0.86 -5.58 -8.35
C GLY A 246 -0.65 -5.42 -9.85
N CYS A 247 -0.27 -6.51 -10.53
CA CYS A 247 0.06 -6.52 -11.95
C CYS A 247 -0.16 -7.92 -12.55
N LYS A 248 -1.16 -8.08 -13.42
CA LYS A 248 -1.38 -9.35 -14.15
C LYS A 248 -0.36 -9.61 -15.26
N ASP A 249 0.32 -8.58 -15.76
CA ASP A 249 1.29 -8.72 -16.84
C ASP A 249 2.65 -9.22 -16.29
N ALA A 250 3.01 -10.44 -16.68
CA ALA A 250 4.22 -11.12 -16.23
C ALA A 250 5.53 -10.42 -16.66
N THR A 251 5.49 -9.53 -17.65
CA THR A 251 6.63 -8.74 -18.13
C THR A 251 6.71 -7.38 -17.45
N ALA A 252 5.58 -6.73 -17.18
CA ALA A 252 5.51 -5.42 -16.52
C ALA A 252 5.83 -5.53 -15.02
N GLY A 253 5.37 -6.57 -14.34
CA GLY A 253 5.59 -6.75 -12.89
C GLY A 253 7.07 -6.65 -12.47
N PRO A 254 7.99 -7.41 -13.08
CA PRO A 254 9.42 -7.31 -12.79
C PRO A 254 10.02 -5.93 -13.08
N LEU A 255 9.61 -5.29 -14.19
CA LEU A 255 10.07 -3.95 -14.56
C LEU A 255 9.62 -2.89 -13.53
N LEU A 256 8.34 -2.92 -13.15
CA LEU A 256 7.77 -2.02 -12.14
C LEU A 256 8.39 -2.25 -10.76
N ARG A 257 8.67 -3.51 -10.41
CA ARG A 257 9.40 -3.84 -9.18
C ARG A 257 10.80 -3.25 -9.19
N GLU A 258 11.52 -3.36 -10.31
CA GLU A 258 12.90 -2.87 -10.42
C GLU A 258 12.99 -1.35 -10.20
N ILE A 259 12.08 -0.57 -10.79
CA ILE A 259 12.09 0.89 -10.66
C ILE A 259 11.61 1.39 -9.29
N ILE A 260 10.85 0.58 -8.54
CA ILE A 260 10.28 0.96 -7.23
C ILE A 260 11.07 0.39 -6.03
N GLN A 261 11.64 -0.80 -6.12
CA GLN A 261 12.20 -1.46 -4.95
C GLN A 261 13.51 -0.80 -4.47
N THR A 262 13.65 -0.66 -3.15
CA THR A 262 14.91 -0.28 -2.49
C THR A 262 15.22 -1.25 -1.34
N ASN A 263 16.28 -0.99 -0.58
CA ASN A 263 16.60 -1.70 0.67
C ASN A 263 15.64 -1.36 1.82
N TYR A 264 15.00 -0.18 1.79
CA TYR A 264 14.03 0.27 2.79
C TYR A 264 12.58 0.25 2.28
N PHE A 265 12.36 0.07 0.97
CA PHE A 265 11.04 0.01 0.36
C PHE A 265 10.90 -1.31 -0.40
N ARG A 266 10.46 -2.35 0.31
CA ARG A 266 10.38 -3.72 -0.23
C ARG A 266 9.08 -3.89 -1.03
N VAL A 267 9.20 -4.49 -2.22
CA VAL A 267 8.07 -4.69 -3.12
C VAL A 267 7.77 -6.19 -3.28
N VAL A 268 6.52 -6.56 -3.04
CA VAL A 268 5.93 -7.84 -3.48
C VAL A 268 5.05 -7.57 -4.70
N VAL A 269 5.16 -8.41 -5.73
CA VAL A 269 4.30 -8.32 -6.93
C VAL A 269 3.32 -9.48 -6.90
N VAL A 270 2.04 -9.19 -7.07
CA VAL A 270 0.94 -10.16 -7.15
C VAL A 270 0.16 -9.94 -8.44
N ASP A 271 -0.45 -10.99 -8.97
CA ASP A 271 -1.27 -10.99 -10.18
C ASP A 271 -2.75 -10.70 -9.88
N ASP A 272 -3.01 -9.75 -8.97
CA ASP A 272 -4.34 -9.44 -8.43
C ASP A 272 -4.53 -7.93 -8.20
N GLU A 273 -4.53 -7.17 -9.30
CA GLU A 273 -4.60 -5.71 -9.29
C GLU A 273 -5.88 -5.13 -8.67
N ASP A 274 -7.03 -5.74 -8.93
CA ASP A 274 -8.31 -5.25 -8.43
C ASP A 274 -8.38 -5.39 -6.90
N THR A 275 -7.98 -6.54 -6.35
CA THR A 275 -7.96 -6.75 -4.89
C THR A 275 -6.97 -5.80 -4.20
N VAL A 276 -5.77 -5.62 -4.78
CA VAL A 276 -4.76 -4.70 -4.25
C VAL A 276 -5.31 -3.28 -4.17
N GLU A 277 -5.98 -2.80 -5.21
CA GLU A 277 -6.55 -1.44 -5.27
C GLU A 277 -7.75 -1.27 -4.32
N VAL A 278 -8.68 -2.23 -4.33
CA VAL A 278 -9.88 -2.20 -3.48
C VAL A 278 -9.50 -2.20 -1.99
N CYS A 279 -8.49 -2.97 -1.58
CA CYS A 279 -7.99 -2.96 -0.20
C CYS A 279 -7.53 -1.55 0.25
N GLY A 280 -6.85 -0.82 -0.64
CA GLY A 280 -6.39 0.55 -0.39
C GLY A 280 -7.52 1.55 -0.11
N ALA A 281 -8.72 1.29 -0.64
CA ALA A 281 -9.91 2.10 -0.43
C ALA A 281 -10.70 1.65 0.81
N LEU A 282 -11.11 0.37 0.88
CA LEU A 282 -12.02 -0.14 1.90
C LEU A 282 -11.46 -0.05 3.32
N LYS A 283 -10.14 -0.14 3.49
CA LYS A 283 -9.49 0.03 4.81
C LYS A 283 -9.89 1.33 5.51
N ASN A 284 -10.20 2.38 4.75
CA ASN A 284 -10.55 3.69 5.31
C ASN A 284 -11.92 3.67 6.00
N ILE A 285 -12.84 2.81 5.54
CA ILE A 285 -14.12 2.57 6.20
C ILE A 285 -13.85 1.93 7.56
N VAL A 286 -13.10 0.83 7.58
CA VAL A 286 -12.77 0.11 8.83
C VAL A 286 -12.02 1.00 9.81
N ALA A 287 -11.14 1.88 9.32
CA ALA A 287 -10.45 2.87 10.14
C ALA A 287 -11.39 3.88 10.81
N CYS A 288 -12.51 4.25 10.18
CA CYS A 288 -13.56 5.04 10.82
C CYS A 288 -14.21 4.27 11.98
N GLY A 289 -14.55 3.00 11.77
CA GLY A 289 -15.05 2.11 12.83
C GLY A 289 -14.07 1.97 14.01
N ALA A 290 -12.78 1.81 13.72
CA ALA A 290 -11.73 1.80 14.73
C ALA A 290 -11.64 3.12 15.51
N GLY A 291 -11.81 4.26 14.82
CA GLY A 291 -11.91 5.57 15.46
C GLY A 291 -13.14 5.70 16.36
N PHE A 292 -14.30 5.14 15.96
CA PHE A 292 -15.49 5.14 16.81
C PHE A 292 -15.25 4.38 18.12
N VAL A 293 -14.57 3.23 18.05
CA VAL A 293 -14.17 2.45 19.23
C VAL A 293 -13.24 3.27 20.15
N ASP A 294 -12.25 3.95 19.59
CA ASP A 294 -11.33 4.82 20.36
C ASP A 294 -12.07 6.00 21.03
N GLY A 295 -13.08 6.54 20.34
CA GLY A 295 -13.91 7.63 20.83
C GLY A 295 -14.85 7.20 21.96
N LEU A 296 -15.39 5.98 21.90
CA LEU A 296 -16.25 5.36 22.91
C LEU A 296 -15.48 4.77 24.10
N GLY A 297 -14.16 4.58 23.97
CA GLY A 297 -13.33 4.01 25.03
C GLY A 297 -13.55 2.52 25.26
N LEU A 298 -13.85 1.74 24.22
CA LEU A 298 -14.20 0.29 24.34
C LEU A 298 -12.97 -0.65 24.40
N GLY A 299 -11.76 -0.10 24.36
CA GLY A 299 -10.49 -0.84 24.51
C GLY A 299 -10.04 -1.63 23.28
N ASP A 300 -8.82 -2.16 23.36
CA ASP A 300 -8.11 -2.75 22.22
C ASP A 300 -8.72 -4.07 21.72
N ASN A 301 -9.32 -4.88 22.60
CA ASN A 301 -9.97 -6.12 22.18
C ASN A 301 -11.17 -5.85 21.25
N THR A 302 -11.98 -4.84 21.58
CA THR A 302 -13.10 -4.40 20.74
C THR A 302 -12.58 -3.85 19.41
N LYS A 303 -11.50 -3.07 19.45
CA LYS A 303 -10.85 -2.52 18.25
C LYS A 303 -10.31 -3.63 17.35
N ALA A 304 -9.67 -4.64 17.92
CA ALA A 304 -9.18 -5.81 17.19
C ALA A 304 -10.33 -6.59 16.54
N ALA A 305 -11.48 -6.74 17.22
CA ALA A 305 -12.67 -7.34 16.63
C ALA A 305 -13.19 -6.55 15.42
N VAL A 306 -13.23 -5.21 15.51
CA VAL A 306 -13.60 -4.33 14.38
C VAL A 306 -12.64 -4.48 13.21
N ILE A 307 -11.33 -4.52 13.46
CA ILE A 307 -10.32 -4.70 12.42
C ILE A 307 -10.50 -6.06 11.73
N ARG A 308 -10.66 -7.14 12.51
CA ARG A 308 -10.87 -8.49 11.98
C ARG A 308 -12.15 -8.58 11.15
N LEU A 309 -13.28 -8.11 11.68
CA LEU A 309 -14.56 -8.13 10.98
C LEU A 309 -14.52 -7.27 9.72
N GLY A 310 -13.90 -6.09 9.80
CA GLY A 310 -13.69 -5.22 8.65
C GLY A 310 -12.86 -5.89 7.56
N LEU A 311 -11.80 -6.63 7.93
CA LEU A 311 -11.03 -7.42 6.96
C LEU A 311 -11.90 -8.49 6.29
N MET A 312 -12.77 -9.19 7.04
CA MET A 312 -13.68 -10.18 6.46
C MET A 312 -14.69 -9.56 5.50
N GLU A 313 -15.24 -8.38 5.83
CA GLU A 313 -16.10 -7.63 4.92
C GLU A 313 -15.33 -7.14 3.69
N MET A 314 -14.06 -6.75 3.82
CA MET A 314 -13.21 -6.43 2.66
C MET A 314 -13.05 -7.65 1.72
N VAL A 315 -12.76 -8.83 2.27
CA VAL A 315 -12.65 -10.08 1.51
C VAL A 315 -13.95 -10.38 0.78
N LYS A 316 -15.07 -10.36 1.50
CA LYS A 316 -16.40 -10.62 0.95
C LYS A 316 -16.79 -9.60 -0.12
N PHE A 317 -16.42 -8.34 0.05
CA PHE A 317 -16.73 -7.30 -0.92
C PHE A 317 -15.99 -7.54 -2.24
N VAL A 318 -14.70 -7.89 -2.17
CA VAL A 318 -13.93 -8.26 -3.37
C VAL A 318 -14.52 -9.48 -4.04
N ASP A 319 -14.80 -10.56 -3.30
CA ASP A 319 -15.39 -11.79 -3.85
C ASP A 319 -16.69 -11.52 -4.63
N VAL A 320 -17.55 -10.64 -4.10
CA VAL A 320 -18.85 -10.31 -4.70
C VAL A 320 -18.76 -9.34 -5.88
N PHE A 321 -17.94 -8.30 -5.78
CA PHE A 321 -17.92 -7.19 -6.73
C PHE A 321 -16.76 -7.21 -7.71
N TYR A 322 -15.69 -7.96 -7.40
CA TYR A 322 -14.46 -8.10 -8.18
C TYR A 322 -14.04 -9.58 -8.22
N PRO A 323 -14.86 -10.45 -8.86
CA PRO A 323 -14.62 -11.88 -8.84
C PRO A 323 -13.26 -12.25 -9.46
N GLY A 324 -12.59 -13.23 -8.86
CA GLY A 324 -11.23 -13.64 -9.24
C GLY A 324 -10.12 -13.08 -8.34
N GLY A 325 -10.47 -12.25 -7.35
CA GLY A 325 -9.55 -11.87 -6.28
C GLY A 325 -9.05 -13.08 -5.49
N LYS A 326 -7.85 -13.00 -4.93
CA LYS A 326 -7.21 -14.10 -4.20
C LYS A 326 -7.18 -13.79 -2.71
N LEU A 327 -7.52 -14.80 -1.89
CA LEU A 327 -7.47 -14.65 -0.44
C LEU A 327 -6.06 -14.30 0.06
N ALA A 328 -5.02 -14.86 -0.58
CA ALA A 328 -3.62 -14.58 -0.28
C ALA A 328 -3.27 -13.08 -0.37
N THR A 329 -3.89 -12.34 -1.31
CA THR A 329 -3.64 -10.91 -1.51
C THR A 329 -3.98 -10.07 -0.27
N PHE A 330 -4.96 -10.50 0.54
CA PHE A 330 -5.33 -9.80 1.78
C PHE A 330 -4.27 -9.90 2.89
N PHE A 331 -3.36 -10.88 2.79
CA PHE A 331 -2.24 -11.04 3.71
C PHE A 331 -1.00 -10.23 3.28
N GLU A 332 -1.02 -9.64 2.10
CA GLU A 332 0.03 -8.74 1.61
C GLU A 332 -0.04 -7.35 2.27
N SER A 333 0.99 -6.52 2.03
CA SER A 333 1.05 -5.16 2.58
C SER A 333 -0.17 -4.31 2.23
N CYS A 334 -0.74 -4.45 1.04
CA CYS A 334 -1.95 -3.72 0.61
C CYS A 334 -3.21 -4.05 1.44
N GLY A 335 -3.29 -5.25 2.01
CA GLY A 335 -4.44 -5.73 2.78
C GLY A 335 -4.25 -5.46 4.27
N VAL A 336 -3.86 -6.51 5.00
CA VAL A 336 -3.81 -6.51 6.47
C VAL A 336 -2.86 -5.45 7.04
N ALA A 337 -1.68 -5.22 6.43
CA ALA A 337 -0.72 -4.27 6.98
C ALA A 337 -1.19 -2.82 6.85
N ASP A 338 -1.70 -2.43 5.67
CA ASP A 338 -2.22 -1.08 5.44
C ASP A 338 -3.49 -0.84 6.26
N LEU A 339 -4.33 -1.86 6.43
CA LEU A 339 -5.49 -1.82 7.33
C LEU A 339 -5.07 -1.53 8.78
N ILE A 340 -4.16 -2.32 9.34
CA ILE A 340 -3.67 -2.13 10.72
C ILE A 340 -3.10 -0.72 10.90
N THR A 341 -2.15 -0.32 10.05
CA THR A 341 -1.51 1.00 10.14
C THR A 341 -2.54 2.13 10.10
N THR A 342 -3.56 2.01 9.25
CA THR A 342 -4.62 3.02 9.13
C THR A 342 -5.52 3.05 10.36
N CYS A 343 -5.88 1.90 10.94
CA CYS A 343 -6.71 1.79 12.13
C CYS A 343 -6.02 2.27 13.43
N TYR A 344 -4.69 2.36 13.48
CA TYR A 344 -3.95 2.89 14.63
C TYR A 344 -3.46 4.32 14.43
N GLY A 345 -2.99 4.69 13.23
CA GLY A 345 -2.33 5.99 12.99
C GLY A 345 -3.06 6.94 12.03
N GLY A 346 -4.03 6.46 11.26
CA GLY A 346 -4.60 7.16 10.12
C GLY A 346 -5.49 8.36 10.45
N ARG A 347 -5.66 9.26 9.48
CA ARG A 347 -6.58 10.43 9.55
C ARG A 347 -8.03 10.01 9.77
N ASN A 348 -8.48 8.96 9.07
CA ASN A 348 -9.83 8.37 9.23
C ASN A 348 -10.11 8.00 10.69
N ARG A 349 -9.18 7.28 11.33
CA ARG A 349 -9.27 6.93 12.76
C ARG A 349 -9.31 8.16 13.66
N LYS A 350 -8.37 9.11 13.48
CA LYS A 350 -8.27 10.34 14.31
C LYS A 350 -9.53 11.20 14.26
N VAL A 351 -10.07 11.44 13.07
CA VAL A 351 -11.27 12.27 12.91
C VAL A 351 -12.51 11.54 13.42
N SER A 352 -12.63 10.23 13.15
CA SER A 352 -13.74 9.44 13.68
C SER A 352 -13.74 9.32 15.21
N GLU A 353 -12.55 9.28 15.85
CA GLU A 353 -12.44 9.39 17.32
C GLU A 353 -12.94 10.75 17.81
N ALA A 354 -12.51 11.85 17.19
CA ALA A 354 -12.93 13.20 17.55
C ALA A 354 -14.44 13.40 17.33
N PHE A 355 -15.00 12.83 16.25
CA PHE A 355 -16.43 12.84 15.94
C PHE A 355 -17.24 12.28 17.10
N VAL A 356 -16.86 11.11 17.61
CA VAL A 356 -17.55 10.49 18.75
C VAL A 356 -17.36 11.27 20.04
N ARG A 357 -16.16 11.80 20.30
CA ARG A 357 -15.87 12.51 21.56
C ARG A 357 -16.50 13.88 21.67
N THR A 358 -16.63 14.57 20.53
CA THR A 358 -17.06 15.98 20.51
C THR A 358 -18.50 16.16 20.05
N GLY A 359 -19.06 15.19 19.30
CA GLY A 359 -20.37 15.31 18.66
C GLY A 359 -20.42 16.32 17.51
N LYS A 360 -19.28 16.91 17.12
CA LYS A 360 -19.18 17.76 15.93
C LYS A 360 -19.42 16.94 14.66
N SER A 361 -19.85 17.60 13.60
CA SER A 361 -19.97 16.95 12.29
C SER A 361 -18.60 16.56 11.72
N ILE A 362 -18.58 15.56 10.84
CA ILE A 362 -17.36 15.16 10.12
C ILE A 362 -16.76 16.35 9.36
N LYS A 363 -17.60 17.17 8.71
CA LYS A 363 -17.16 18.34 7.94
C LYS A 363 -16.43 19.36 8.81
N GLU A 364 -16.95 19.68 9.99
CA GLU A 364 -16.28 20.60 10.93
C GLU A 364 -14.91 20.07 11.35
N LEU A 365 -14.82 18.77 11.64
CA LEU A 365 -13.57 18.14 12.04
C LEU A 365 -12.57 18.00 10.88
N GLU A 366 -13.04 17.80 9.65
CA GLU A 366 -12.18 17.88 8.47
C GLU A 366 -11.51 19.25 8.37
N ASP A 367 -12.30 20.32 8.46
CA ASP A 367 -11.81 21.70 8.34
C ASP A 367 -10.85 22.06 9.50
N GLU A 368 -11.13 21.59 10.72
CA GLU A 368 -10.31 21.83 11.91
C GLU A 368 -9.01 21.00 11.96
N MET A 369 -9.03 19.75 11.51
CA MET A 369 -7.95 18.78 11.77
C MET A 369 -7.08 18.46 10.57
N LEU A 370 -7.56 18.70 9.34
CA LEU A 370 -6.93 18.16 8.14
C LEU A 370 -6.25 19.20 7.24
N ASN A 371 -6.28 20.48 7.62
CA ASN A 371 -5.60 21.57 6.91
C ASN A 371 -5.87 21.56 5.40
N GLY A 372 -7.14 21.42 5.01
CA GLY A 372 -7.58 21.37 3.61
C GLY A 372 -7.54 19.99 2.94
N GLN A 373 -7.05 18.94 3.62
CA GLN A 373 -7.15 17.56 3.13
C GLN A 373 -8.56 16.98 3.40
N LYS A 374 -9.03 16.10 2.52
CA LYS A 374 -10.33 15.43 2.65
C LYS A 374 -10.22 14.06 3.33
N LEU A 375 -11.23 13.71 4.13
CA LEU A 375 -11.36 12.45 4.85
C LEU A 375 -12.07 11.42 3.98
N GLN A 376 -11.33 10.42 3.52
CA GLN A 376 -11.83 9.50 2.51
C GLN A 376 -12.82 8.46 3.05
N GLY A 377 -12.71 8.05 4.30
CA GLY A 377 -13.49 6.94 4.88
C GLY A 377 -15.01 7.11 4.75
N PRO A 378 -15.60 8.24 5.17
CA PRO A 378 -17.05 8.47 5.05
C PRO A 378 -17.55 8.45 3.60
N TYR A 379 -16.85 9.11 2.67
CA TYR A 379 -17.17 9.06 1.24
C TYR A 379 -17.05 7.64 0.69
N THR A 380 -16.03 6.90 1.13
CA THR A 380 -15.83 5.51 0.72
C THR A 380 -17.00 4.64 1.20
N ALA A 381 -17.45 4.85 2.44
CA ALA A 381 -18.58 4.14 3.03
C ALA A 381 -19.91 4.45 2.32
N GLU A 382 -20.10 5.69 1.85
CA GLU A 382 -21.27 6.08 1.07
C GLU A 382 -21.37 5.33 -0.26
N GLU A 383 -20.31 5.30 -1.06
CA GLU A 383 -20.35 4.59 -2.36
C GLU A 383 -20.42 3.07 -2.19
N VAL A 384 -19.76 2.50 -1.17
CA VAL A 384 -19.94 1.08 -0.82
C VAL A 384 -21.38 0.81 -0.40
N SER A 385 -21.96 1.64 0.48
CA SER A 385 -23.35 1.47 0.92
C SER A 385 -24.34 1.57 -0.25
N TYR A 386 -24.05 2.43 -1.23
CA TYR A 386 -24.84 2.52 -2.46
C TYR A 386 -24.82 1.20 -3.24
N MET A 387 -23.63 0.61 -3.47
CA MET A 387 -23.49 -0.67 -4.16
C MET A 387 -24.18 -1.82 -3.43
N LEU A 388 -24.02 -1.86 -2.10
CA LEU A 388 -24.65 -2.87 -1.24
C LEU A 388 -26.18 -2.78 -1.28
N LYS A 389 -26.74 -1.57 -1.24
CA LYS A 389 -28.18 -1.34 -1.29
C LYS A 389 -28.78 -1.82 -2.61
N ILE A 390 -28.14 -1.54 -3.74
CA ILE A 390 -28.60 -2.00 -5.06
C ILE A 390 -28.60 -3.52 -5.16
N LYS A 391 -27.64 -4.19 -4.53
CA LYS A 391 -27.56 -5.66 -4.51
C LYS A 391 -28.44 -6.30 -3.43
N GLY A 392 -29.09 -5.51 -2.56
CA GLY A 392 -29.83 -6.03 -1.41
C GLY A 392 -28.94 -6.74 -0.38
N MET A 393 -27.69 -6.29 -0.23
CA MET A 393 -26.66 -6.96 0.58
C MET A 393 -26.28 -6.21 1.85
N GLU A 394 -27.00 -5.15 2.24
CA GLU A 394 -26.66 -4.36 3.45
C GLU A 394 -26.54 -5.23 4.72
N GLU A 395 -27.42 -6.22 4.90
CA GLU A 395 -27.37 -7.15 6.04
C GLU A 395 -26.15 -8.08 6.05
N GLN A 396 -25.53 -8.26 4.89
CA GLN A 396 -24.35 -9.09 4.70
C GLN A 396 -23.04 -8.37 4.99
N PHE A 397 -23.08 -7.04 5.15
CA PHE A 397 -21.96 -6.14 5.43
C PHE A 397 -22.33 -5.17 6.57
N PRO A 398 -22.73 -5.69 7.74
CA PRO A 398 -23.26 -4.85 8.81
C PRO A 398 -22.27 -3.81 9.33
N LEU A 399 -20.95 -4.05 9.28
CA LEU A 399 -19.94 -3.11 9.73
C LEU A 399 -19.84 -1.92 8.77
N PHE A 400 -19.68 -2.15 7.47
CA PHE A 400 -19.66 -1.07 6.46
C PHE A 400 -20.97 -0.27 6.48
N THR A 401 -22.11 -0.96 6.53
CA THR A 401 -23.42 -0.31 6.59
C THR A 401 -23.60 0.51 7.87
N ALA A 402 -23.18 0.00 9.04
CA ALA A 402 -23.26 0.75 10.29
C ALA A 402 -22.37 1.99 10.26
N ILE A 403 -21.14 1.87 9.75
CA ILE A 403 -20.22 3.01 9.66
C ILE A 403 -20.80 4.11 8.77
N HIS A 404 -21.35 3.77 7.61
CA HIS A 404 -22.04 4.74 6.75
C HIS A 404 -23.22 5.40 7.46
N LYS A 405 -24.08 4.61 8.12
CA LYS A 405 -25.25 5.12 8.85
C LYS A 405 -24.87 6.03 10.01
N ILE A 406 -23.76 5.76 10.70
CA ILE A 406 -23.23 6.64 11.75
C ILE A 406 -22.68 7.94 11.16
N CYS A 407 -21.89 7.87 10.09
CA CYS A 407 -21.35 9.05 9.41
C CYS A 407 -22.43 9.98 8.85
N THR A 408 -23.60 9.44 8.48
CA THR A 408 -24.75 10.19 7.97
C THR A 408 -25.79 10.55 9.04
N GLY A 409 -25.55 10.18 10.30
CA GLY A 409 -26.45 10.50 11.43
C GLY A 409 -27.72 9.66 11.52
N GLN A 410 -27.84 8.57 10.76
CA GLN A 410 -28.95 7.61 10.85
C GLN A 410 -28.83 6.67 12.05
N LEU A 411 -27.60 6.41 12.51
CA LEU A 411 -27.29 5.68 13.74
C LEU A 411 -26.38 6.53 14.63
N THR A 412 -26.40 6.26 15.93
CA THR A 412 -25.46 6.87 16.87
C THR A 412 -24.21 6.01 16.99
N PRO A 413 -23.05 6.58 17.39
CA PRO A 413 -21.85 5.78 17.64
C PRO A 413 -22.06 4.66 18.67
N LYS A 414 -22.97 4.84 19.64
CA LYS A 414 -23.25 3.82 20.66
C LYS A 414 -23.86 2.55 20.08
N ASP A 415 -24.63 2.68 19.00
CA ASP A 415 -25.29 1.56 18.31
C ASP A 415 -24.27 0.65 17.60
N PHE A 416 -23.05 1.16 17.34
CA PHE A 416 -21.98 0.42 16.66
C PHE A 416 -21.61 -0.90 17.36
N ILE A 417 -21.72 -0.95 18.69
CA ILE A 417 -21.35 -2.15 19.46
C ILE A 417 -22.29 -3.33 19.17
N ASP A 418 -23.57 -3.05 18.92
CA ASP A 418 -24.55 -4.10 18.64
C ASP A 418 -24.37 -4.67 17.23
N CYS A 419 -23.89 -3.84 16.28
CA CYS A 419 -23.45 -4.31 14.97
C CYS A 419 -22.29 -5.31 15.07
N ILE A 420 -21.34 -5.08 15.97
CA ILE A 420 -20.20 -5.99 16.22
C ILE A 420 -20.68 -7.30 16.86
N ARG A 421 -21.56 -7.22 17.87
CA ARG A 421 -22.08 -8.39 18.60
C ARG A 421 -22.85 -9.34 17.69
N ASN A 422 -23.69 -8.78 16.83
CA ASN A 422 -24.62 -9.53 15.98
C ASN A 422 -24.07 -9.80 14.58
N HIS A 423 -22.76 -9.65 14.37
CA HIS A 423 -22.14 -9.85 13.07
C HIS A 423 -22.29 -11.31 12.57
N PRO A 424 -22.64 -11.57 11.29
CA PRO A 424 -22.85 -12.92 10.74
C PRO A 424 -21.72 -13.91 10.99
N GLU A 425 -20.47 -13.45 10.94
CA GLU A 425 -19.27 -14.24 11.28
C GLU A 425 -19.29 -14.90 12.69
N HIS A 426 -20.08 -14.39 13.64
CA HIS A 426 -20.23 -15.02 14.97
C HIS A 426 -21.37 -16.04 15.02
N MET A 427 -22.29 -16.02 14.05
CA MET A 427 -23.54 -16.78 14.05
C MET A 427 -23.44 -18.12 13.29
N GLY A 428 -22.25 -18.50 12.82
CA GLY A 428 -22.02 -19.79 12.14
C GLY A 428 -22.40 -19.83 10.65
N SER A 429 -22.90 -18.72 10.10
CA SER A 429 -23.00 -18.51 8.66
C SER A 429 -21.59 -18.22 8.11
N ARG A 430 -20.78 -19.27 7.94
CA ARG A 430 -19.47 -19.15 7.28
C ARG A 430 -19.70 -18.68 5.85
N VAL A 431 -19.05 -17.59 5.45
CA VAL A 431 -18.83 -17.31 4.03
C VAL A 431 -18.03 -18.48 3.47
N ASP A 432 -18.54 -19.11 2.41
CA ASP A 432 -17.84 -20.21 1.75
C ASP A 432 -16.70 -19.63 0.91
N TYR A 433 -15.49 -19.62 1.46
CA TYR A 433 -14.29 -19.15 0.78
C TYR A 433 -13.73 -20.20 -0.21
N SER A 434 -14.41 -21.33 -0.44
CA SER A 434 -13.92 -22.39 -1.33
C SER A 434 -13.66 -21.91 -2.76
N ASN A 435 -14.41 -20.91 -3.24
CA ASN A 435 -14.20 -20.33 -4.57
C ASN A 435 -12.90 -19.50 -4.68
N LEU A 436 -12.39 -18.99 -3.54
CA LEU A 436 -11.13 -18.23 -3.49
C LEU A 436 -9.91 -19.15 -3.35
N GLU A 437 -10.07 -20.33 -2.73
CA GLU A 437 -8.99 -21.34 -2.62
C GLU A 437 -8.83 -22.20 -3.89
N ALA A 438 -9.91 -22.43 -4.65
CA ALA A 438 -9.88 -23.31 -5.82
C ALA A 438 -8.91 -22.84 -6.93
N LEU A 439 -8.61 -21.54 -7.01
CA LEU A 439 -7.70 -20.96 -8.01
C LEU A 439 -6.21 -21.07 -7.64
N ASP A 440 -5.87 -21.27 -6.36
CA ASP A 440 -4.48 -21.46 -5.95
C ASP A 440 -3.96 -22.89 -6.22
N ILE A 441 -4.85 -23.89 -6.27
CA ILE A 441 -4.49 -25.29 -6.49
C ILE A 441 -4.22 -25.59 -7.99
N GLU A 442 -4.94 -24.95 -8.92
CA GLU A 442 -4.67 -25.13 -10.36
C GLU A 442 -3.36 -24.47 -10.82
N CYS A 443 -2.92 -23.40 -10.14
CA CYS A 443 -1.68 -22.70 -10.47
C CYS A 443 -0.42 -23.45 -9.98
N GLN A 444 -0.53 -24.28 -8.94
CA GLN A 444 0.57 -25.15 -8.49
C GLN A 444 0.73 -26.42 -9.33
N ASN A 445 -0.36 -26.95 -9.90
CA ASN A 445 -0.32 -28.17 -10.70
C ASN A 445 0.10 -27.96 -12.17
N SER A 446 0.22 -26.72 -12.64
CA SER A 446 0.71 -26.39 -14.00
C SER A 446 2.23 -26.10 -14.06
N LYS A 447 2.95 -26.27 -12.94
CA LYS A 447 4.42 -26.08 -12.84
C LYS A 447 5.19 -27.36 -12.44
N LEU A 448 4.61 -28.55 -12.63
CA LEU A 448 5.29 -29.84 -12.48
C LEU A 448 5.52 -30.52 -13.82
#